data_AF-A0A7L4PJD5-F1
#
_entry.id   AF-A0A7L4PJD5-F1
#
_cell.length_a   1.000
_cell.length_b   1.000
_cell.length_c   1.000
_cell.angle_alpha   90.00
_cell.angle_beta   90.00
_cell.angle_gamma   90.00
#
_symmetry.space_group_name_H-M   'P 1'
#
loop_
_entity.id
_entity.type
_entity.pdbx_description
1 polymer ?
#
loop_
_entity_poly.entity_id
_entity_poly.type
_entity_poly.pdbx_seq_one_letter_code
_entity_poly.pdbx_strand_id
1 'polypeptide(L)'
;ALVMVGYRIFKEWKPEDTLLGVWSIIMFLAIVGQNRFAYYFVVNVAILSGYFGVKMLEWGGLGKLYEDFKRRVKDSSDFGPFVSRYVKIHRHVFVVILVILLLIYPNVNITMGSGPGAARWTGGPNMDWYSALYWMRYNTPDPGIDYYELYEAPAPGEIYKYPESAYGVMSWWDYGHWITRIAHRIPNANPFQSGIGGPIGSDNPGACVFFISKTEAEANEVADELGVKYVISDFMMADVWNAYYNKFGAMTVWAGDTEGYYVQVNDTGEGPRFIPSPKYFSTMEARLHIFDGRGGQLSEDIYLEPLLHYRLIHESSSTIITMGGEEVKFVKVFEYVPGAKIIGSAPEGTNVLINIEIKTNQGRTFTYSQTTTSNGSYEFIVPYSTEGPITGGTQFDTMPVGPYIIIVGDMGGEFRVTEDQVMTGETIILT
;
A
#
# COMPACT_ATOMS: atom_id res chain seq x y z
N ALA A 1 -1.03 36.60 16.74
CA ALA A 1 -1.99 37.19 15.78
C ALA A 1 -3.43 37.18 16.30
N LEU A 2 -4.01 36.01 16.62
CA LEU A 2 -5.41 35.90 17.10
C LEU A 2 -5.74 36.78 18.30
N VAL A 3 -4.84 36.87 19.30
CA VAL A 3 -5.02 37.77 20.44
C VAL A 3 -5.16 39.24 20.01
N MET A 4 -4.43 39.69 18.99
CA MET A 4 -4.54 41.06 18.48
C MET A 4 -5.85 41.30 17.72
N VAL A 5 -6.34 40.29 17.00
CA VAL A 5 -7.66 40.33 16.35
C VAL A 5 -8.75 40.38 17.42
N GLY A 6 -8.67 39.52 18.45
CA GLY A 6 -9.59 39.53 19.59
C GLY A 6 -9.60 40.87 20.34
N TYR A 7 -8.42 41.45 20.60
CA TYR A 7 -8.32 42.78 21.19
C TYR A 7 -8.97 43.86 20.33
N ARG A 8 -8.79 43.78 19.00
CA ARG A 8 -9.41 44.72 18.06
C ARG A 8 -10.93 44.62 18.09
N ILE A 9 -11.48 43.40 18.04
CA ILE A 9 -12.91 43.13 18.16
C ILE A 9 -13.46 43.70 19.48
N PHE A 10 -12.75 43.51 20.59
CA PHE A 10 -13.16 44.02 21.89
C PHE A 10 -13.14 45.56 21.96
N LYS A 11 -12.13 46.20 21.36
CA LYS A 11 -11.96 47.65 21.40
C LYS A 11 -12.89 48.38 20.43
N GLU A 12 -13.01 47.87 19.21
CA GLU A 12 -13.81 48.44 18.12
C GLU A 12 -14.42 47.30 17.33
N TRP A 13 -15.71 47.07 17.55
CA TRP A 13 -16.41 45.99 16.87
C TRP A 13 -16.51 46.26 15.35
N LYS A 14 -16.02 45.31 14.56
CA LYS A 14 -16.13 45.30 13.11
C LYS A 14 -16.56 43.92 12.61
N PRO A 15 -17.53 43.84 11.68
CA PRO A 15 -17.98 42.56 11.12
C PRO A 15 -16.85 41.72 10.53
N GLU A 16 -15.93 42.35 9.79
CA GLU A 16 -14.82 41.68 9.12
C GLU A 16 -13.80 41.06 10.08
N ASP A 17 -13.47 41.77 11.18
CA ASP A 17 -12.55 41.27 12.21
C ASP A 17 -13.18 40.09 12.96
N THR A 18 -14.50 40.18 13.23
CA THR A 18 -15.28 39.13 13.88
C THR A 18 -15.34 37.87 13.01
N LEU A 19 -15.60 38.02 11.71
CA LEU A 19 -15.61 36.91 10.76
C LEU A 19 -14.25 36.20 10.72
N LEU A 20 -13.15 36.96 10.58
CA LEU A 20 -11.80 36.40 10.56
C LEU A 20 -11.47 35.66 11.87
N GLY A 21 -11.86 36.23 13.01
CA GLY A 21 -11.66 35.61 14.33
C GLY A 21 -12.42 34.29 14.46
N VAL A 22 -13.73 34.29 14.18
CA VAL A 22 -14.58 33.10 14.28
C VAL A 22 -14.13 32.02 13.30
N TRP A 23 -13.91 32.38 12.02
CA TRP A 23 -13.43 31.43 11.00
C TRP A 23 -12.10 30.79 11.41
N SER A 24 -11.15 31.58 11.92
CA SER A 24 -9.85 31.06 12.35
C SER A 24 -9.93 30.15 13.57
N ILE A 25 -10.84 30.45 14.52
CA ILE A 25 -11.05 29.58 15.69
C ILE A 25 -11.68 28.27 15.26
N ILE A 26 -12.72 28.29 14.43
CA ILE A 26 -13.37 27.07 13.92
C ILE A 26 -12.36 26.19 13.19
N MET A 27 -11.56 26.79 12.29
CA MET A 27 -10.56 26.03 11.56
C MET A 27 -9.44 25.49 12.47
N PHE A 28 -9.04 26.24 13.48
CA PHE A 28 -8.08 25.77 14.48
C PHE A 28 -8.63 24.56 15.26
N LEU A 29 -9.89 24.62 15.70
CA LEU A 29 -10.52 23.50 16.40
C LEU A 29 -10.63 22.25 15.51
N ALA A 30 -10.92 22.43 14.22
CA ALA A 30 -10.97 21.32 13.27
C ALA A 30 -9.62 20.58 13.17
N ILE A 31 -8.49 21.30 13.13
CA ILE A 31 -7.16 20.67 13.05
C ILE A 31 -6.70 20.05 14.37
N VAL A 32 -7.13 20.60 15.51
CA VAL A 32 -6.89 20.00 16.83
C VAL A 32 -7.62 18.66 16.93
N GLY A 33 -8.80 18.56 16.32
CA GLY A 33 -9.55 17.31 16.25
C GLY A 33 -8.93 16.29 15.28
N GLN A 34 -8.64 16.70 14.04
CA GLN A 34 -8.14 15.78 13.00
C GLN A 34 -7.13 16.45 12.04
N ASN A 35 -6.01 15.76 11.82
CA ASN A 35 -4.94 16.20 10.90
C ASN A 35 -5.43 16.40 9.45
N ARG A 36 -6.49 15.69 9.01
CA ARG A 36 -7.01 15.79 7.63
C ARG A 36 -7.53 17.17 7.25
N PHE A 37 -7.80 18.04 8.22
CA PHE A 37 -8.28 19.40 7.97
C PHE A 37 -7.16 20.45 7.91
N ALA A 38 -5.90 20.05 8.05
CA ALA A 38 -4.76 20.95 8.13
C ALA A 38 -4.69 21.94 6.96
N TYR A 39 -4.99 21.49 5.74
CA TYR A 39 -4.90 22.32 4.53
C TYR A 39 -5.90 23.49 4.51
N TYR A 40 -7.05 23.36 5.18
CA TYR A 40 -8.00 24.48 5.27
C TYR A 40 -7.49 25.59 6.19
N PHE A 41 -6.79 25.23 7.28
CA PHE A 41 -6.29 26.21 8.24
C PHE A 41 -5.10 27.02 7.71
N VAL A 42 -4.43 26.55 6.65
CA VAL A 42 -3.30 27.26 6.01
C VAL A 42 -3.68 28.68 5.61
N VAL A 43 -4.89 28.90 5.09
CA VAL A 43 -5.33 30.24 4.66
C VAL A 43 -5.45 31.19 5.86
N ASN A 44 -6.01 30.73 6.97
CA ASN A 44 -6.11 31.50 8.21
C ASN A 44 -4.72 31.87 8.74
N VAL A 45 -3.81 30.88 8.80
CA VAL A 45 -2.44 31.08 9.28
C VAL A 45 -1.70 32.09 8.40
N ALA A 46 -1.86 32.03 7.08
CA ALA A 46 -1.22 32.97 6.15
C ALA A 46 -1.71 34.41 6.39
N ILE A 47 -3.03 34.62 6.47
CA ILE A 47 -3.62 35.95 6.71
C ILE A 47 -3.19 36.50 8.07
N LEU A 48 -3.30 35.68 9.12
CA LEU A 48 -2.96 36.08 10.49
C LEU A 48 -1.46 36.36 10.65
N SER A 49 -0.60 35.60 9.99
CA SER A 49 0.85 35.82 9.99
C SER A 49 1.20 37.08 9.21
N GLY A 50 0.57 37.32 8.07
CA GLY A 50 0.71 38.57 7.31
C GLY A 50 0.29 39.78 8.13
N TYR A 51 -0.87 39.73 8.78
CA TYR A 51 -1.34 40.77 9.69
C TYR A 51 -0.35 41.03 10.84
N PHE A 52 0.18 39.98 11.44
CA PHE A 52 1.18 40.10 12.49
C PHE A 52 2.49 40.72 11.98
N GLY A 53 2.97 40.31 10.80
CA GLY A 53 4.13 40.90 10.14
C GLY A 53 3.95 42.40 9.88
N VAL A 54 2.79 42.83 9.36
CA VAL A 54 2.48 44.25 9.16
C VAL A 54 2.53 45.01 10.48
N LYS A 55 1.93 44.48 11.55
CA LYS A 55 1.97 45.12 12.88
C LYS A 55 3.39 45.25 13.43
N MET A 56 4.26 44.27 13.18
CA MET A 56 5.66 44.37 13.55
C MET A 56 6.41 45.45 12.75
N LEU A 57 6.17 45.55 11.44
CA LEU A 57 6.76 46.57 10.59
C LEU A 57 6.29 47.99 11.00
N GLU A 58 5.00 48.14 11.29
CA GLU A 58 4.42 49.38 11.84
C GLU A 58 5.06 49.75 13.19
N TRP A 59 5.20 48.79 14.11
CA TRP A 59 5.89 48.98 15.39
C TRP A 59 7.36 49.37 15.20
N GLY A 60 8.02 48.80 14.19
CA GLY A 60 9.36 49.20 13.74
C GLY A 60 9.45 50.61 13.13
N GLY A 61 8.31 51.27 12.89
CA GLY A 61 8.23 52.60 12.29
C GLY A 61 8.37 52.61 10.76
N LEU A 62 8.33 51.44 10.11
CA LEU A 62 8.51 51.34 8.66
C LEU A 62 7.35 51.95 7.88
N GLY A 63 6.13 51.94 8.41
CA GLY A 63 4.98 52.60 7.78
C GLY A 63 5.21 54.12 7.62
N LYS A 64 5.64 54.80 8.68
CA LYS A 64 5.98 56.23 8.64
C LYS A 64 7.17 56.51 7.73
N LEU A 65 8.20 55.64 7.80
CA LEU A 65 9.38 55.73 6.94
C LEU A 65 9.00 55.63 5.46
N TYR A 66 8.05 54.76 5.10
CA TYR A 66 7.55 54.60 3.74
C TYR A 66 6.78 55.83 3.25
N GLU A 67 5.93 56.43 4.09
CA GLU A 67 5.26 57.69 3.76
C GLU A 67 6.26 58.84 3.56
N ASP A 68 7.25 58.96 4.45
CA ASP A 68 8.32 59.95 4.33
C ASP A 68 9.17 59.74 3.07
N PHE A 69 9.46 58.48 2.72
CA PHE A 69 10.15 58.13 1.48
C PHE A 69 9.37 58.62 0.27
N LYS A 70 8.08 58.26 0.15
CA LYS A 70 7.21 58.70 -0.96
C LYS A 70 7.13 60.22 -1.09
N ARG A 71 7.12 60.93 0.03
CA ARG A 71 7.00 62.39 0.04
C ARG A 71 8.30 63.10 -0.35
N ARG A 72 9.45 62.53 0.05
CA ARG A 72 10.74 63.24 0.09
C ARG A 72 11.76 62.75 -0.92
N VAL A 73 11.59 61.55 -1.47
CA VAL A 73 12.47 60.99 -2.51
C VAL A 73 11.70 61.03 -3.81
N LYS A 74 12.10 61.91 -4.73
CA LYS A 74 11.51 62.01 -6.07
C LYS A 74 12.45 61.47 -7.13
N ASP A 75 13.75 61.70 -6.96
CA ASP A 75 14.80 61.26 -7.86
C ASP A 75 15.93 60.52 -7.12
N SER A 76 16.83 59.88 -7.88
CA SER A 76 17.93 59.09 -7.31
C SER A 76 18.91 59.90 -6.44
N SER A 77 19.03 61.21 -6.70
CA SER A 77 19.86 62.13 -5.91
C SER A 77 19.35 62.35 -4.49
N ASP A 78 18.06 62.19 -4.24
CA ASP A 78 17.44 62.40 -2.92
C ASP A 78 17.64 61.21 -1.97
N PHE A 79 18.05 60.06 -2.51
CA PHE A 79 18.15 58.80 -1.79
C PHE A 79 19.20 58.83 -0.68
N GLY A 80 20.42 59.29 -0.97
CA GLY A 80 21.52 59.35 0.00
C GLY A 80 21.19 60.23 1.22
N PRO A 81 20.74 61.48 1.02
CA PRO A 81 20.28 62.35 2.12
C PRO A 81 19.09 61.78 2.90
N PHE A 82 18.18 61.09 2.22
CA PHE A 82 17.04 60.45 2.88
C PHE A 82 17.49 59.32 3.81
N VAL A 83 18.34 58.42 3.33
CA VAL A 83 18.84 57.29 4.12
C VAL A 83 19.57 57.77 5.36
N SER A 84 20.50 58.71 5.22
CA SER A 84 21.30 59.22 6.35
C SER A 84 20.47 59.91 7.44
N ARG A 85 19.36 60.56 7.07
CA ARG A 85 18.55 61.38 8.00
C ARG A 85 17.35 60.63 8.59
N TYR A 86 16.71 59.76 7.81
CA TYR A 86 15.43 59.16 8.18
C TYR A 86 15.52 57.66 8.46
N VAL A 87 16.47 56.94 7.88
CA VAL A 87 16.62 55.49 8.10
C VAL A 87 17.44 55.24 9.36
N LYS A 88 16.75 54.92 10.45
CA LYS A 88 17.38 54.35 11.66
C LYS A 88 17.77 52.90 11.41
N ILE A 89 18.94 52.69 10.79
CA ILE A 89 19.44 51.38 10.34
C ILE A 89 19.28 50.31 11.43
N HIS A 90 19.77 50.57 12.65
CA HIS A 90 19.70 49.63 13.77
C HIS A 90 18.27 49.18 14.11
N ARG A 91 17.25 50.03 13.91
CA ARG A 91 15.85 49.71 14.23
C ARG A 91 15.13 49.10 13.04
N HIS A 92 15.19 49.74 11.87
CA HIS A 92 14.41 49.32 10.71
C HIS A 92 14.94 48.02 10.12
N VAL A 93 16.27 47.89 10.00
CA VAL A 93 16.89 46.65 9.50
C VAL A 93 16.66 45.52 10.49
N PHE A 94 16.78 45.77 11.79
CA PHE A 94 16.51 44.77 12.83
C PHE A 94 15.09 44.22 12.74
N VAL A 95 14.06 45.08 12.62
CA VAL A 95 12.67 44.63 12.52
C VAL A 95 12.41 43.85 11.23
N VAL A 96 12.98 44.28 10.10
CA VAL A 96 12.88 43.54 8.83
C VAL A 96 13.53 42.16 8.95
N ILE A 97 14.75 42.09 9.50
CA ILE A 97 15.43 40.82 9.77
C ILE A 97 14.58 39.94 10.69
N LEU A 98 13.97 40.50 11.72
CA LEU A 98 13.15 39.75 12.67
C LEU A 98 11.87 39.20 12.00
N VAL A 99 11.22 39.98 11.13
CA VAL A 99 10.10 39.47 10.28
C VAL A 99 10.58 38.33 9.38
N ILE A 100 11.73 38.48 8.72
CA ILE A 100 12.29 37.46 7.85
C ILE A 100 12.58 36.19 8.66
N LEU A 101 13.30 36.29 9.78
CA LEU A 101 13.72 35.15 10.59
C LEU A 101 12.57 34.43 11.28
N LEU A 102 11.51 35.13 11.69
CA LEU A 102 10.40 34.50 12.41
C LEU A 102 9.27 34.03 11.49
N LEU A 103 8.96 34.77 10.43
CA LEU A 103 7.77 34.48 9.60
C LEU A 103 8.12 33.87 8.25
N ILE A 104 9.26 34.22 7.65
CA ILE A 104 9.58 33.84 6.27
C ILE A 104 10.55 32.66 6.24
N TYR A 105 11.71 32.79 6.88
CA TYR A 105 12.81 31.83 6.79
C TYR A 105 12.43 30.41 7.23
N PRO A 106 11.74 30.18 8.37
CA PRO A 106 11.37 28.82 8.77
C PRO A 106 10.43 28.16 7.76
N ASN A 107 9.45 28.91 7.22
CA ASN A 107 8.50 28.39 6.24
C ASN A 107 9.17 28.09 4.89
N VAL A 108 10.06 28.97 4.43
CA VAL A 108 10.86 28.73 3.21
C VAL A 108 11.79 27.54 3.42
N ASN A 109 12.43 27.40 4.58
CA ASN A 109 13.32 26.29 4.88
C ASN A 109 12.56 24.95 4.95
N ILE A 110 11.36 24.91 5.53
CA ILE A 110 10.53 23.69 5.55
C ILE A 110 10.04 23.35 4.13
N THR A 111 9.71 24.36 3.32
CA THR A 111 9.22 24.16 1.94
C THR A 111 10.33 23.74 0.97
N MET A 112 11.50 24.39 1.06
CA MET A 112 12.60 24.26 0.10
C MET A 112 13.82 23.49 0.62
N GLY A 113 13.96 23.31 1.93
CA GLY A 113 15.16 22.75 2.57
C GLY A 113 15.21 21.22 2.62
N SER A 114 16.31 20.71 3.18
CA SER A 114 16.74 19.31 3.20
C SER A 114 15.94 18.37 4.14
N GLY A 115 14.82 18.84 4.71
CA GLY A 115 13.84 17.99 5.42
C GLY A 115 13.02 17.16 4.44
N PRO A 116 11.76 16.79 4.71
CA PRO A 116 10.93 16.05 3.76
C PRO A 116 10.49 16.92 2.56
N GLY A 117 11.33 17.86 2.11
CA GLY A 117 11.21 18.77 0.97
C GLY A 117 9.86 18.64 0.29
N ALA A 118 8.82 19.19 0.91
CA ALA A 118 7.44 18.80 0.60
C ALA A 118 7.06 19.16 -0.84
N ALA A 119 7.78 20.12 -1.43
CA ALA A 119 7.67 20.51 -2.83
C ALA A 119 8.74 19.88 -3.75
N ARG A 120 9.77 19.22 -3.20
CA ARG A 120 10.83 18.55 -3.97
C ARG A 120 10.45 17.14 -4.38
N TRP A 121 9.69 16.45 -3.54
CA TRP A 121 9.27 15.08 -3.78
C TRP A 121 7.80 15.04 -4.15
N THR A 122 7.46 14.17 -5.09
CA THR A 122 6.08 13.85 -5.43
C THR A 122 5.74 12.48 -4.87
N GLY A 123 4.50 12.30 -4.41
CA GLY A 123 3.98 10.99 -4.07
C GLY A 123 3.53 10.23 -5.31
N GLY A 124 2.79 9.14 -5.10
CA GLY A 124 2.29 8.27 -6.16
C GLY A 124 2.90 6.87 -6.09
N PRO A 125 2.51 5.97 -7.01
CA PRO A 125 3.10 4.65 -7.08
C PRO A 125 4.59 4.74 -7.40
N ASN A 126 5.41 3.95 -6.68
CA ASN A 126 6.80 3.76 -7.07
C ASN A 126 6.88 2.94 -8.38
N MET A 127 8.08 2.81 -8.94
CA MET A 127 8.26 2.10 -10.21
C MET A 127 7.85 0.63 -10.13
N ASP A 128 8.05 -0.03 -8.99
CA ASP A 128 7.66 -1.44 -8.77
C ASP A 128 6.14 -1.63 -8.86
N TRP A 129 5.35 -0.76 -8.22
CA TRP A 129 3.89 -0.77 -8.36
C TRP A 129 3.45 -0.40 -9.78
N TYR A 130 4.05 0.64 -10.36
CA TYR A 130 3.68 1.08 -11.70
C TYR A 130 3.95 -0.01 -12.74
N SER A 131 5.12 -0.65 -12.71
CA SER A 131 5.50 -1.69 -13.67
C SER A 131 4.65 -2.95 -13.51
N ALA A 132 4.36 -3.39 -12.28
CA ALA A 132 3.51 -4.55 -12.02
C ALA A 132 2.06 -4.32 -12.50
N LEU A 133 1.51 -3.13 -12.27
CA LEU A 133 0.15 -2.78 -12.73
C LEU A 133 0.10 -2.57 -14.25
N TYR A 134 1.15 -1.98 -14.82
CA TYR A 134 1.28 -1.87 -16.27
C TYR A 134 1.37 -3.25 -16.92
N TRP A 135 2.14 -4.17 -16.34
CA TRP A 135 2.20 -5.56 -16.76
C TRP A 135 0.82 -6.22 -16.68
N MET A 136 0.12 -6.09 -15.54
CA MET A 136 -1.21 -6.68 -15.34
C MET A 136 -2.20 -6.23 -16.42
N ARG A 137 -2.19 -4.94 -16.80
CA ARG A 137 -3.07 -4.38 -17.84
C ARG A 137 -3.03 -5.16 -19.15
N TYR A 138 -1.84 -5.57 -19.58
CA TYR A 138 -1.60 -6.17 -20.89
C TYR A 138 -1.40 -7.69 -20.85
N ASN A 139 -1.30 -8.29 -19.67
CA ASN A 139 -1.01 -9.71 -19.49
C ASN A 139 -2.11 -10.47 -18.74
N THR A 140 -3.22 -9.83 -18.37
CA THR A 140 -4.40 -10.52 -17.82
C THR A 140 -5.60 -10.33 -18.76
N PRO A 141 -6.58 -11.26 -18.80
CA PRO A 141 -7.76 -11.15 -19.65
C PRO A 141 -8.53 -9.86 -19.39
N ASP A 142 -9.22 -9.32 -20.39
CA ASP A 142 -10.09 -8.16 -20.18
C ASP A 142 -11.27 -8.54 -19.26
N PRO A 143 -11.59 -7.74 -18.22
CA PRO A 143 -12.73 -8.03 -17.34
C PRO A 143 -14.11 -7.82 -18.02
N GLY A 144 -14.15 -7.33 -19.25
CA GLY A 144 -15.37 -7.08 -20.03
C GLY A 144 -16.09 -5.78 -19.65
N ILE A 145 -15.40 -4.85 -18.98
CA ILE A 145 -15.95 -3.54 -18.59
C ILE A 145 -15.23 -2.41 -19.33
N ASP A 146 -15.98 -1.45 -19.87
CA ASP A 146 -15.41 -0.26 -20.50
C ASP A 146 -15.14 0.84 -19.47
N TYR A 147 -13.87 1.12 -19.21
CA TYR A 147 -13.43 2.13 -18.24
C TYR A 147 -13.87 3.56 -18.55
N TYR A 148 -14.39 3.82 -19.76
CA TYR A 148 -14.85 5.14 -20.20
C TYR A 148 -16.37 5.20 -20.40
N GLU A 149 -17.09 4.10 -20.16
CA GLU A 149 -18.54 4.07 -20.25
C GLU A 149 -19.20 4.90 -19.14
N LEU A 150 -20.35 5.49 -19.46
CA LEU A 150 -21.20 6.18 -18.51
C LEU A 150 -22.17 5.18 -17.88
N TYR A 151 -21.78 4.63 -16.73
CA TYR A 151 -22.57 3.65 -15.99
C TYR A 151 -23.78 4.28 -15.29
N GLU A 152 -24.92 3.60 -15.35
CA GLU A 152 -26.07 3.91 -14.51
C GLU A 152 -25.85 3.35 -13.10
N ALA A 153 -26.12 4.17 -12.09
CA ALA A 153 -26.06 3.72 -10.71
C ALA A 153 -27.16 2.66 -10.45
N PRO A 154 -26.85 1.54 -9.77
CA PRO A 154 -27.87 0.57 -9.40
C PRO A 154 -28.89 1.19 -8.44
N ALA A 155 -30.09 0.61 -8.39
CA ALA A 155 -31.12 1.06 -7.46
C ALA A 155 -30.63 0.93 -6.00
N PRO A 156 -31.12 1.76 -5.06
CA PRO A 156 -30.70 1.68 -3.66
C PRO A 156 -30.86 0.26 -3.09
N GLY A 157 -29.75 -0.32 -2.63
CA GLY A 157 -29.70 -1.69 -2.07
C GLY A 157 -29.39 -2.79 -3.10
N GLU A 158 -29.33 -2.48 -4.39
CA GLU A 158 -28.87 -3.42 -5.41
C GLU A 158 -27.37 -3.32 -5.66
N ILE A 159 -26.74 -4.44 -5.97
CA ILE A 159 -25.35 -4.50 -6.43
C ILE A 159 -25.27 -4.25 -7.93
N TYR A 160 -24.14 -3.69 -8.38
CA TYR A 160 -23.88 -3.53 -9.80
C TYR A 160 -23.79 -4.90 -10.49
N LYS A 161 -24.50 -5.07 -11.61
CA LYS A 161 -24.51 -6.33 -12.38
C LYS A 161 -23.35 -6.34 -13.35
N TYR A 162 -22.23 -6.89 -12.90
CA TYR A 162 -21.06 -7.10 -13.73
C TYR A 162 -21.31 -8.17 -14.81
N PRO A 163 -20.62 -8.10 -15.97
CA PRO A 163 -20.63 -9.18 -16.95
C PRO A 163 -19.98 -10.44 -16.37
N GLU A 164 -20.30 -11.62 -16.92
CA GLU A 164 -19.74 -12.91 -16.46
C GLU A 164 -18.20 -13.00 -16.56
N SER A 165 -17.60 -12.21 -17.45
CA SER A 165 -16.14 -12.11 -17.60
C SER A 165 -15.46 -11.31 -16.48
N ALA A 166 -16.22 -10.57 -15.68
CA ALA A 166 -15.66 -9.68 -14.67
C ALA A 166 -15.05 -10.48 -13.53
N TYR A 167 -13.95 -9.95 -13.00
CA TYR A 167 -13.24 -10.52 -11.87
C TYR A 167 -12.61 -9.42 -11.03
N GLY A 168 -12.38 -9.72 -9.75
CA GLY A 168 -11.74 -8.87 -8.77
C GLY A 168 -10.23 -9.06 -8.69
N VAL A 169 -9.55 -7.98 -8.31
CA VAL A 169 -8.14 -7.96 -7.91
C VAL A 169 -8.05 -7.63 -6.43
N MET A 170 -7.69 -8.64 -5.63
CA MET A 170 -7.52 -8.52 -4.20
C MET A 170 -6.19 -7.86 -3.86
N SER A 171 -6.22 -6.79 -3.07
CA SER A 171 -5.05 -6.11 -2.53
C SER A 171 -5.47 -5.26 -1.34
N TRP A 172 -4.52 -4.66 -0.63
CA TRP A 172 -4.86 -3.72 0.43
C TRP A 172 -5.55 -2.47 -0.13
N TRP A 173 -6.50 -1.91 0.62
CA TRP A 173 -7.41 -0.86 0.15
C TRP A 173 -6.69 0.41 -0.33
N ASP A 174 -5.50 0.70 0.20
CA ASP A 174 -4.63 1.79 -0.25
C ASP A 174 -4.38 1.80 -1.77
N TYR A 175 -4.35 0.62 -2.40
CA TYR A 175 -3.90 0.46 -3.78
C TYR A 175 -5.02 0.40 -4.82
N GLY A 176 -6.29 0.38 -4.39
CA GLY A 176 -7.42 0.18 -5.29
C GLY A 176 -7.49 1.20 -6.43
N HIS A 177 -7.22 2.48 -6.15
CA HIS A 177 -7.19 3.50 -7.21
C HIS A 177 -6.07 3.26 -8.24
N TRP A 178 -4.92 2.74 -7.82
CA TRP A 178 -3.83 2.42 -8.75
C TRP A 178 -4.20 1.22 -9.63
N ILE A 179 -4.80 0.18 -9.05
CA ILE A 179 -5.33 -0.98 -9.77
C ILE A 179 -6.35 -0.53 -10.82
N THR A 180 -7.34 0.28 -10.44
CA THR A 180 -8.35 0.81 -11.38
C THR A 180 -7.71 1.66 -12.48
N ARG A 181 -6.84 2.62 -12.12
CA ARG A 181 -6.38 3.66 -13.06
C ARG A 181 -5.21 3.25 -13.94
N ILE A 182 -4.35 2.34 -13.46
CA ILE A 182 -3.16 1.90 -14.18
C ILE A 182 -3.42 0.55 -14.84
N ALA A 183 -3.83 -0.45 -14.07
CA ALA A 183 -4.05 -1.81 -14.57
C ALA A 183 -5.36 -1.95 -15.36
N HIS A 184 -6.31 -1.02 -15.21
CA HIS A 184 -7.67 -1.18 -15.75
C HIS A 184 -8.28 -2.53 -15.30
N ARG A 185 -8.15 -2.83 -14.00
CA ARG A 185 -8.81 -3.97 -13.34
C ARG A 185 -9.67 -3.52 -12.16
N ILE A 186 -10.56 -4.39 -11.69
CA ILE A 186 -11.56 -4.07 -10.66
C ILE A 186 -10.96 -4.43 -9.29
N PRO A 187 -10.58 -3.47 -8.43
CA PRO A 187 -10.06 -3.80 -7.11
C PRO A 187 -11.20 -4.23 -6.17
N ASN A 188 -10.95 -5.24 -5.35
CA ASN A 188 -11.92 -5.66 -4.32
C ASN A 188 -12.01 -4.64 -3.16
N ALA A 189 -10.93 -3.90 -2.89
CA ALA A 189 -10.87 -2.87 -1.86
C ALA A 189 -10.28 -1.56 -2.40
N ASN A 190 -10.70 -0.41 -1.88
CA ASN A 190 -10.28 0.89 -2.42
C ASN A 190 -10.08 2.01 -1.38
N PRO A 191 -9.37 3.10 -1.74
CA PRO A 191 -9.05 4.23 -0.85
C PRO A 191 -10.22 4.98 -0.21
N PHE A 192 -11.48 4.68 -0.60
CA PHE A 192 -12.66 5.14 0.13
C PHE A 192 -12.97 4.29 1.37
N GLN A 193 -12.05 3.41 1.77
CA GLN A 193 -12.20 2.46 2.88
C GLN A 193 -13.35 1.47 2.66
N SER A 194 -13.61 1.15 1.39
CA SER A 194 -14.59 0.14 0.99
C SER A 194 -13.88 -1.18 0.66
N GLY A 195 -14.50 -2.31 0.97
CA GLY A 195 -13.95 -3.64 0.70
C GLY A 195 -12.84 -4.09 1.65
N ILE A 196 -12.61 -3.36 2.75
CA ILE A 196 -11.65 -3.77 3.79
C ILE A 196 -12.11 -5.07 4.48
N GLY A 197 -13.40 -5.18 4.77
CA GLY A 197 -13.99 -6.30 5.52
C GLY A 197 -13.67 -6.25 7.02
N GLY A 198 -13.95 -7.36 7.70
CA GLY A 198 -13.65 -7.57 9.11
C GLY A 198 -14.58 -6.80 10.07
N PRO A 199 -14.45 -7.04 11.38
CA PRO A 199 -15.38 -6.54 12.40
C PRO A 199 -15.36 -5.02 12.56
N ILE A 200 -14.25 -4.35 12.22
CA ILE A 200 -14.15 -2.88 12.28
C ILE A 200 -14.68 -2.21 10.99
N GLY A 201 -14.55 -2.89 9.86
CA GLY A 201 -14.97 -2.37 8.56
C GLY A 201 -16.48 -2.47 8.37
N SER A 202 -16.92 -3.67 8.00
CA SER A 202 -18.31 -3.90 7.58
C SER A 202 -18.89 -5.24 8.03
N ASP A 203 -18.16 -5.99 8.87
CA ASP A 203 -18.51 -7.35 9.31
C ASP A 203 -18.74 -8.34 8.15
N ASN A 204 -18.08 -8.08 7.02
CA ASN A 204 -18.17 -8.86 5.78
C ASN A 204 -16.77 -9.36 5.36
N PRO A 205 -16.69 -10.32 4.43
CA PRO A 205 -15.46 -10.64 3.71
C PRO A 205 -14.81 -9.39 3.10
N GLY A 206 -13.48 -9.40 3.01
CA GLY A 206 -12.72 -8.27 2.47
C GLY A 206 -11.22 -8.47 2.59
N ALA A 207 -10.47 -7.44 2.20
CA ALA A 207 -9.02 -7.49 2.16
C ALA A 207 -8.38 -7.89 3.49
N CYS A 208 -8.80 -7.32 4.63
CA CYS A 208 -8.18 -7.66 5.91
C CYS A 208 -8.41 -9.13 6.28
N VAL A 209 -9.65 -9.62 6.12
CA VAL A 209 -10.01 -11.01 6.40
C VAL A 209 -9.17 -11.94 5.52
N PHE A 210 -9.12 -11.69 4.21
CA PHE A 210 -8.33 -12.47 3.26
C PHE A 210 -6.85 -12.56 3.66
N PHE A 211 -6.19 -11.42 3.88
CA PHE A 211 -4.74 -11.39 4.12
C PHE A 211 -4.32 -11.94 5.48
N ILE A 212 -5.20 -11.89 6.50
CA ILE A 212 -4.90 -12.42 7.83
C ILE A 212 -5.41 -13.85 8.07
N SER A 213 -6.18 -14.42 7.13
CA SER A 213 -6.61 -15.83 7.16
C SER A 213 -5.42 -16.77 7.34
N LYS A 214 -5.59 -17.80 8.18
CA LYS A 214 -4.50 -18.72 8.58
C LYS A 214 -4.50 -20.00 7.76
N THR A 215 -5.61 -20.27 7.07
CA THR A 215 -5.77 -21.40 6.18
C THR A 215 -6.11 -20.91 4.77
N GLU A 216 -5.77 -21.72 3.76
CA GLU A 216 -6.13 -21.40 2.38
C GLU A 216 -7.65 -21.48 2.18
N ALA A 217 -8.34 -22.40 2.86
CA ALA A 217 -9.79 -22.54 2.80
C ALA A 217 -10.52 -21.26 3.26
N GLU A 218 -10.16 -20.69 4.40
CA GLU A 218 -10.73 -19.43 4.89
C GLU A 218 -10.46 -18.26 3.92
N ALA A 219 -9.26 -18.21 3.32
CA ALA A 219 -8.95 -17.19 2.31
C ALA A 219 -9.76 -17.39 1.02
N ASN A 220 -9.98 -18.64 0.61
CA ASN A 220 -10.75 -18.99 -0.58
C ASN A 220 -12.22 -18.65 -0.43
N GLU A 221 -12.83 -18.84 0.75
CA GLU A 221 -14.21 -18.39 0.99
C GLU A 221 -14.38 -16.89 0.70
N VAL A 222 -13.41 -16.08 1.14
CA VAL A 222 -13.38 -14.64 0.84
C VAL A 222 -13.13 -14.37 -0.65
N ALA A 223 -12.22 -15.12 -1.27
CA ALA A 223 -11.90 -14.98 -2.69
C ALA A 223 -13.11 -15.29 -3.58
N ASP A 224 -13.79 -16.39 -3.32
CA ASP A 224 -14.98 -16.86 -4.03
C ASP A 224 -16.14 -15.88 -3.87
N GLU A 225 -16.43 -15.44 -2.65
CA GLU A 225 -17.53 -14.50 -2.39
C GLU A 225 -17.31 -13.14 -3.08
N LEU A 226 -16.06 -12.70 -3.20
CA LEU A 226 -15.70 -11.42 -3.80
C LEU A 226 -15.28 -11.54 -5.28
N GLY A 227 -15.38 -12.73 -5.88
CA GLY A 227 -15.00 -12.99 -7.28
C GLY A 227 -13.54 -12.65 -7.58
N VAL A 228 -12.63 -12.89 -6.64
CA VAL A 228 -11.20 -12.64 -6.80
C VAL A 228 -10.62 -13.58 -7.85
N LYS A 229 -9.82 -13.03 -8.77
CA LYS A 229 -9.01 -13.83 -9.70
C LYS A 229 -7.52 -13.56 -9.57
N TYR A 230 -7.15 -12.34 -9.18
CA TYR A 230 -5.75 -11.99 -8.94
C TYR A 230 -5.57 -11.41 -7.56
N VAL A 231 -4.39 -11.64 -6.98
CA VAL A 231 -3.99 -11.05 -5.71
C VAL A 231 -2.70 -10.28 -5.94
N ILE A 232 -2.65 -9.01 -5.51
CA ILE A 232 -1.43 -8.22 -5.48
C ILE A 232 -1.06 -7.97 -4.03
N SER A 233 0.13 -8.40 -3.65
CA SER A 233 0.72 -8.13 -2.34
C SER A 233 2.04 -7.38 -2.52
N ASP A 234 2.30 -6.40 -1.65
CA ASP A 234 3.56 -5.68 -1.60
C ASP A 234 4.27 -5.84 -0.26
N PHE A 235 5.56 -5.52 -0.24
CA PHE A 235 6.36 -5.72 0.96
C PHE A 235 5.80 -4.97 2.17
N MET A 236 5.20 -3.79 1.99
CA MET A 236 4.59 -3.02 3.07
C MET A 236 3.40 -3.75 3.71
N MET A 237 2.62 -4.51 2.92
CA MET A 237 1.58 -5.40 3.43
C MET A 237 2.16 -6.54 4.27
N ALA A 238 3.30 -7.11 3.87
CA ALA A 238 4.00 -8.16 4.60
C ALA A 238 4.96 -7.65 5.70
N ASP A 239 5.13 -6.35 5.87
CA ASP A 239 6.18 -5.76 6.72
C ASP A 239 5.80 -5.76 8.21
N VAL A 240 5.65 -6.95 8.78
CA VAL A 240 5.28 -7.11 10.20
C VAL A 240 6.36 -6.53 11.12
N TRP A 241 7.64 -6.56 10.77
CA TRP A 241 8.75 -6.06 11.59
C TRP A 241 9.06 -4.57 11.39
N ASN A 242 8.27 -3.86 10.58
CA ASN A 242 8.40 -2.42 10.33
C ASN A 242 9.80 -2.01 9.78
N ALA A 243 10.34 -2.79 8.84
CA ALA A 243 11.58 -2.45 8.14
C ALA A 243 11.40 -1.30 7.14
N TYR A 244 10.19 -1.12 6.60
CA TYR A 244 9.88 -0.10 5.62
C TYR A 244 8.64 0.70 6.03
N TYR A 245 7.47 0.06 6.10
CA TYR A 245 6.22 0.65 6.54
C TYR A 245 5.20 -0.46 6.86
N ASN A 246 4.97 -0.72 8.14
CA ASN A 246 4.13 -1.82 8.61
C ASN A 246 2.63 -1.59 8.35
N LYS A 247 2.14 -2.00 7.16
CA LYS A 247 0.70 -2.06 6.87
C LYS A 247 0.07 -3.34 7.41
N PHE A 248 0.85 -4.39 7.64
CA PHE A 248 0.36 -5.62 8.29
C PHE A 248 -0.35 -5.33 9.60
N GLY A 249 0.23 -4.48 10.45
CA GLY A 249 -0.34 -4.05 11.73
C GLY A 249 -1.65 -3.27 11.57
N ALA A 250 -1.87 -2.59 10.43
CA ALA A 250 -3.17 -1.98 10.16
C ALA A 250 -4.20 -3.04 9.76
N MET A 251 -3.81 -4.05 8.97
CA MET A 251 -4.69 -5.15 8.58
C MET A 251 -5.20 -5.93 9.79
N THR A 252 -4.32 -6.22 10.76
CA THR A 252 -4.68 -6.90 12.01
C THR A 252 -5.67 -6.11 12.85
N VAL A 253 -5.51 -4.78 12.93
CA VAL A 253 -6.47 -3.89 13.59
C VAL A 253 -7.83 -3.98 12.92
N TRP A 254 -7.92 -3.80 11.59
CA TRP A 254 -9.18 -3.88 10.86
C TRP A 254 -9.88 -5.24 11.00
N ALA A 255 -9.09 -6.31 11.10
CA ALA A 255 -9.59 -7.66 11.30
C ALA A 255 -9.96 -7.99 12.76
N GLY A 256 -9.63 -7.10 13.72
CA GLY A 256 -9.89 -7.34 15.15
C GLY A 256 -9.01 -8.43 15.78
N ASP A 257 -7.95 -8.88 15.10
CA ASP A 257 -6.98 -9.87 15.60
C ASP A 257 -5.61 -9.20 15.69
N THR A 258 -5.27 -8.55 16.81
CA THR A 258 -4.02 -7.77 16.97
C THR A 258 -2.93 -8.48 17.76
N GLU A 259 -3.22 -9.64 18.36
CA GLU A 259 -2.32 -10.30 19.31
C GLU A 259 -1.58 -11.49 18.71
N GLY A 260 -0.44 -11.85 19.29
CA GLY A 260 0.26 -13.09 18.97
C GLY A 260 0.98 -13.13 17.62
N TYR A 261 1.11 -12.00 16.91
CA TYR A 261 1.90 -11.91 15.66
C TYR A 261 3.40 -11.73 15.90
N TYR A 262 3.80 -11.37 17.12
CA TYR A 262 5.17 -11.12 17.52
C TYR A 262 5.55 -11.97 18.73
N VAL A 263 6.81 -12.41 18.78
CA VAL A 263 7.42 -13.04 19.93
C VAL A 263 8.54 -12.14 20.44
N GLN A 264 8.52 -11.84 21.73
CA GLN A 264 9.62 -11.15 22.38
C GLN A 264 10.75 -12.15 22.67
N VAL A 265 11.89 -11.94 22.04
CA VAL A 265 13.11 -12.69 22.30
C VAL A 265 14.02 -11.81 23.15
N ASN A 266 14.33 -12.31 24.34
CA ASN A 266 15.29 -11.69 25.24
C ASN A 266 16.64 -12.38 25.02
N ASP A 267 17.43 -11.95 24.03
CA ASP A 267 18.82 -12.40 23.95
C ASP A 267 19.81 -11.37 23.35
N THR A 268 21.02 -11.42 23.91
CA THR A 268 22.30 -10.80 23.57
C THR A 268 22.46 -9.28 23.71
N GLY A 269 22.51 -8.77 24.95
CA GLY A 269 23.19 -7.50 25.29
C GLY A 269 22.60 -6.18 24.74
N GLU A 270 21.62 -6.25 23.84
CA GLU A 270 21.01 -5.11 23.14
C GLU A 270 19.54 -4.85 23.52
N GLY A 271 19.03 -5.56 24.55
CA GLY A 271 17.65 -5.44 25.02
C GLY A 271 16.66 -6.36 24.30
N PRO A 272 15.36 -6.28 24.65
CA PRO A 272 14.33 -7.15 24.08
C PRO A 272 14.12 -6.84 22.60
N ARG A 273 14.11 -7.88 21.75
CA ARG A 273 13.78 -7.79 20.32
C ARG A 273 12.45 -8.50 20.05
N PHE A 274 11.61 -7.92 19.20
CA PHE A 274 10.38 -8.55 18.74
C PHE A 274 10.63 -9.16 17.35
N ILE A 275 10.39 -10.46 17.22
CA ILE A 275 10.45 -11.17 15.94
C ILE A 275 9.07 -11.69 15.55
N PRO A 276 8.81 -11.95 14.26
CA PRO A 276 7.54 -12.51 13.84
C PRO A 276 7.32 -13.90 14.44
N SER A 277 6.10 -14.14 14.89
CA SER A 277 5.66 -15.42 15.39
C SER A 277 5.35 -16.41 14.26
N PRO A 278 5.24 -17.72 14.55
CA PRO A 278 4.67 -18.69 13.62
C PRO A 278 3.26 -18.33 13.13
N LYS A 279 2.45 -17.66 13.97
CA LYS A 279 1.10 -17.18 13.60
C LYS A 279 1.16 -16.17 12.45
N TYR A 280 2.18 -15.30 12.40
CA TYR A 280 2.37 -14.39 11.27
C TYR A 280 2.67 -15.19 9.99
N PHE A 281 3.61 -16.12 10.06
CA PHE A 281 4.03 -16.91 8.90
C PHE A 281 2.93 -17.82 8.34
N SER A 282 1.93 -18.18 9.14
CA SER A 282 0.75 -18.92 8.67
C SER A 282 -0.30 -18.05 7.98
N THR A 283 -0.19 -16.72 8.03
CA THR A 283 -1.17 -15.84 7.37
C THR A 283 -1.07 -15.91 5.85
N MET A 284 -2.18 -15.65 5.17
CA MET A 284 -2.22 -15.60 3.71
C MET A 284 -1.23 -14.58 3.14
N GLU A 285 -1.08 -13.41 3.78
CA GLU A 285 -0.08 -12.41 3.38
C GLU A 285 1.34 -12.96 3.40
N ALA A 286 1.73 -13.65 4.48
CA ALA A 286 3.06 -14.24 4.57
C ALA A 286 3.23 -15.41 3.57
N ARG A 287 2.21 -16.28 3.45
CA ARG A 287 2.20 -17.42 2.52
C ARG A 287 2.38 -16.97 1.07
N LEU A 288 1.70 -15.89 0.67
CA LEU A 288 1.88 -15.28 -0.64
C LEU A 288 3.24 -14.56 -0.72
N HIS A 289 3.46 -13.54 0.10
CA HIS A 289 4.55 -12.60 -0.13
C HIS A 289 5.92 -13.09 0.32
N ILE A 290 6.00 -13.78 1.44
CA ILE A 290 7.27 -14.25 2.00
C ILE A 290 7.67 -15.59 1.39
N PHE A 291 6.70 -16.50 1.23
CA PHE A 291 6.96 -17.88 0.80
C PHE A 291 6.70 -18.16 -0.68
N ASP A 292 6.19 -17.19 -1.46
CA ASP A 292 5.84 -17.37 -2.88
C ASP A 292 4.78 -18.46 -3.12
N GLY A 293 3.92 -18.72 -2.13
CA GLY A 293 2.96 -19.82 -2.13
C GLY A 293 3.56 -21.20 -1.86
N ARG A 294 4.84 -21.29 -1.53
CA ARG A 294 5.48 -22.55 -1.12
C ARG A 294 5.09 -22.93 0.30
N GLY A 295 5.05 -24.24 0.55
CA GLY A 295 5.05 -24.80 1.89
C GLY A 295 6.46 -24.90 2.45
N GLY A 296 6.56 -25.23 3.74
CA GLY A 296 7.86 -25.41 4.38
C GLY A 296 7.78 -25.60 5.88
N GLN A 297 8.83 -26.17 6.46
CA GLN A 297 8.94 -26.31 7.91
C GLN A 297 9.29 -24.95 8.54
N LEU A 298 8.42 -24.43 9.40
CA LEU A 298 8.64 -23.17 10.12
C LEU A 298 9.33 -23.40 11.48
N SER A 299 9.00 -24.49 12.16
CA SER A 299 9.63 -24.95 13.41
C SER A 299 9.47 -26.47 13.52
N GLU A 300 10.03 -27.14 14.53
CA GLU A 300 9.88 -28.60 14.72
C GLU A 300 8.41 -29.07 14.68
N ASP A 301 7.49 -28.25 15.20
CA ASP A 301 6.07 -28.61 15.35
C ASP A 301 5.15 -27.98 14.28
N ILE A 302 5.68 -27.07 13.45
CA ILE A 302 4.84 -26.27 12.54
C ILE A 302 5.33 -26.44 11.10
N TYR A 303 4.55 -27.19 10.33
CA TYR A 303 4.66 -27.27 8.88
C TYR A 303 3.63 -26.34 8.24
N LEU A 304 4.08 -25.51 7.31
CA LEU A 304 3.24 -24.66 6.51
C LEU A 304 2.88 -25.40 5.22
N GLU A 305 1.60 -25.65 5.00
CA GLU A 305 1.14 -26.24 3.75
C GLU A 305 1.35 -25.27 2.57
N PRO A 306 1.76 -25.77 1.39
CA PRO A 306 1.82 -24.97 0.16
C PRO A 306 0.41 -24.49 -0.23
N LEU A 307 0.35 -23.40 -1.00
CA LEU A 307 -0.91 -22.92 -1.58
C LEU A 307 -1.28 -23.76 -2.79
N LEU A 308 -2.46 -24.36 -2.79
CA LEU A 308 -2.96 -25.26 -3.83
C LEU A 308 -3.61 -24.51 -5.00
N HIS A 309 -4.13 -23.32 -4.74
CA HIS A 309 -4.95 -22.54 -5.66
C HIS A 309 -4.32 -21.19 -6.03
N TYR A 310 -3.12 -20.88 -5.54
CA TYR A 310 -2.44 -19.63 -5.85
C TYR A 310 -1.09 -19.89 -6.49
N ARG A 311 -0.84 -19.24 -7.63
CA ARG A 311 0.45 -19.26 -8.31
C ARG A 311 1.03 -17.87 -8.45
N LEU A 312 2.34 -17.71 -8.24
CA LEU A 312 3.05 -16.49 -8.55
C LEU A 312 3.15 -16.36 -10.08
N ILE A 313 2.62 -15.28 -10.64
CA ILE A 313 2.60 -15.04 -12.09
C ILE A 313 3.51 -13.90 -12.53
N HIS A 314 3.89 -13.01 -11.61
CA HIS A 314 4.77 -11.87 -11.86
C HIS A 314 5.34 -11.29 -10.56
N GLU A 315 6.58 -10.80 -10.59
CA GLU A 315 7.17 -10.01 -9.50
C GLU A 315 7.95 -8.78 -10.02
N SER A 316 8.02 -7.74 -9.18
CA SER A 316 8.75 -6.52 -9.50
C SER A 316 10.26 -6.66 -9.30
N SER A 317 11.04 -5.70 -9.79
CA SER A 317 12.50 -5.80 -9.84
C SER A 317 13.20 -5.60 -8.50
N SER A 318 12.69 -4.72 -7.64
CA SER A 318 13.39 -4.32 -6.42
C SER A 318 13.32 -5.40 -5.34
N THR A 319 14.48 -5.84 -4.83
CA THR A 319 14.59 -6.68 -3.63
C THR A 319 14.68 -5.79 -2.39
N ILE A 320 13.85 -6.05 -1.38
CA ILE A 320 13.78 -5.23 -0.17
C ILE A 320 14.54 -5.86 0.98
N ILE A 321 14.38 -7.16 1.17
CA ILE A 321 15.14 -7.93 2.14
C ILE A 321 15.48 -9.30 1.55
N THR A 322 16.45 -9.96 2.18
CA THR A 322 16.75 -11.37 1.95
C THR A 322 16.44 -12.14 3.23
N MET A 323 15.58 -13.15 3.15
CA MET A 323 15.18 -14.00 4.27
C MET A 323 15.52 -15.45 3.96
N GLY A 324 16.33 -16.11 4.81
CA GLY A 324 16.71 -17.52 4.58
C GLY A 324 17.48 -17.76 3.27
N GLY A 325 18.15 -16.73 2.73
CA GLY A 325 18.83 -16.79 1.43
C GLY A 325 17.92 -16.46 0.24
N GLU A 326 16.62 -16.25 0.46
CA GLU A 326 15.63 -15.93 -0.57
C GLU A 326 15.39 -14.43 -0.66
N GLU A 327 15.35 -13.90 -1.89
CA GLU A 327 15.03 -12.49 -2.13
C GLU A 327 13.53 -12.23 -2.00
N VAL A 328 13.15 -11.24 -1.20
CA VAL A 328 11.77 -10.74 -1.10
C VAL A 328 11.63 -9.48 -1.95
N LYS A 329 10.89 -9.60 -3.06
CA LYS A 329 10.61 -8.50 -4.00
C LYS A 329 9.60 -7.49 -3.44
N PHE A 330 9.55 -6.29 -4.01
CA PHE A 330 8.65 -5.24 -3.54
C PHE A 330 7.17 -5.51 -3.85
N VAL A 331 6.81 -5.86 -5.09
CA VAL A 331 5.42 -6.25 -5.47
C VAL A 331 5.42 -7.64 -6.07
N LYS A 332 4.43 -8.45 -5.70
CA LYS A 332 4.16 -9.77 -6.27
C LYS A 332 2.69 -9.88 -6.70
N VAL A 333 2.46 -10.51 -7.85
CA VAL A 333 1.13 -10.75 -8.41
C VAL A 333 0.90 -12.26 -8.48
N PHE A 334 -0.22 -12.69 -7.91
CA PHE A 334 -0.66 -14.08 -7.90
C PHE A 334 -1.96 -14.22 -8.66
N GLU A 335 -2.20 -15.40 -9.22
CA GLU A 335 -3.48 -15.79 -9.78
C GLU A 335 -4.13 -16.86 -8.89
N TYR A 336 -5.42 -16.67 -8.62
CA TYR A 336 -6.27 -17.64 -7.95
C TYR A 336 -6.91 -18.56 -9.01
N VAL A 337 -6.61 -19.86 -8.94
CA VAL A 337 -6.98 -20.87 -9.94
C VAL A 337 -7.62 -22.09 -9.28
N PRO A 338 -8.53 -22.80 -9.98
CA PRO A 338 -9.05 -24.08 -9.48
C PRO A 338 -7.94 -25.11 -9.24
N GLY A 339 -6.92 -25.16 -10.10
CA GLY A 339 -5.78 -26.06 -9.97
C GLY A 339 -6.09 -27.46 -10.50
N ALA A 340 -5.15 -28.07 -11.23
CA ALA A 340 -5.35 -29.39 -11.81
C ALA A 340 -5.30 -30.47 -10.73
N LYS A 341 -6.24 -31.41 -10.76
CA LYS A 341 -6.36 -32.47 -9.77
C LYS A 341 -5.55 -33.70 -10.20
N ILE A 342 -4.52 -34.06 -9.47
CA ILE A 342 -3.65 -35.19 -9.77
C ILE A 342 -4.01 -36.36 -8.86
N ILE A 343 -4.42 -37.48 -9.43
CA ILE A 343 -4.78 -38.70 -8.68
C ILE A 343 -3.89 -39.85 -9.14
N GLY A 344 -3.42 -40.66 -8.20
CA GLY A 344 -2.77 -41.93 -8.52
C GLY A 344 -2.94 -42.97 -7.42
N SER A 345 -2.41 -44.17 -7.66
CA SER A 345 -2.44 -45.27 -6.70
C SER A 345 -1.05 -45.57 -6.17
N ALA A 346 -0.96 -45.80 -4.86
CA ALA A 346 0.27 -46.23 -4.20
C ALA A 346 -0.08 -47.06 -2.96
N PRO A 347 0.76 -48.00 -2.52
CA PRO A 347 0.51 -48.76 -1.30
C PRO A 347 0.23 -47.84 -0.10
N GLU A 348 -0.65 -48.27 0.79
CA GLU A 348 -0.99 -47.53 2.00
C GLU A 348 0.28 -47.25 2.83
N GLY A 349 0.41 -46.02 3.33
CA GLY A 349 1.59 -45.55 4.07
C GLY A 349 2.75 -45.08 3.18
N THR A 350 2.64 -45.15 1.85
CA THR A 350 3.68 -44.64 0.95
C THR A 350 3.66 -43.12 0.93
N ASN A 351 4.81 -42.49 1.21
CA ASN A 351 4.96 -41.05 1.02
C ASN A 351 5.05 -40.72 -0.47
N VAL A 352 4.28 -39.73 -0.88
CA VAL A 352 4.24 -39.22 -2.24
C VAL A 352 4.61 -37.74 -2.21
N LEU A 353 5.57 -37.37 -3.04
CA LEU A 353 6.08 -36.03 -3.20
C LEU A 353 5.83 -35.59 -4.63
N ILE A 354 5.29 -34.40 -4.82
CA ILE A 354 5.22 -33.73 -6.11
C ILE A 354 5.96 -32.41 -6.02
N ASN A 355 6.81 -32.11 -7.00
CA ASN A 355 7.51 -30.84 -7.05
C ASN A 355 7.72 -30.33 -8.48
N ILE A 356 7.97 -29.03 -8.57
CA ILE A 356 8.25 -28.33 -9.82
C ILE A 356 9.15 -27.14 -9.55
N GLU A 357 10.10 -26.90 -10.44
CA GLU A 357 10.95 -25.71 -10.39
C GLU A 357 10.30 -24.57 -11.17
N ILE A 358 10.14 -23.42 -10.50
CA ILE A 358 9.58 -22.19 -11.05
C ILE A 358 10.71 -21.19 -11.26
N LYS A 359 10.69 -20.51 -12.41
CA LYS A 359 11.56 -19.36 -12.69
C LYS A 359 10.73 -18.10 -12.84
N THR A 360 11.07 -17.07 -12.07
CA THR A 360 10.41 -15.76 -12.12
C THR A 360 10.91 -14.93 -13.29
N ASN A 361 10.15 -13.90 -13.64
CA ASN A 361 10.50 -12.89 -14.62
C ASN A 361 11.76 -12.08 -14.25
N GLN A 362 12.20 -12.14 -12.98
CA GLN A 362 13.44 -11.51 -12.51
C GLN A 362 14.63 -12.49 -12.48
N GLY A 363 14.43 -13.72 -12.95
CA GLY A 363 15.47 -14.75 -13.02
C GLY A 363 15.70 -15.51 -11.71
N ARG A 364 14.89 -15.26 -10.66
CA ARG A 364 14.89 -16.04 -9.42
C ARG A 364 14.28 -17.40 -9.68
N THR A 365 14.77 -18.42 -8.98
CA THR A 365 14.23 -19.79 -9.06
C THR A 365 13.80 -20.26 -7.69
N PHE A 366 12.70 -20.99 -7.61
CA PHE A 366 12.26 -21.67 -6.39
C PHE A 366 11.55 -22.97 -6.73
N THR A 367 11.56 -23.93 -5.80
CA THR A 367 10.82 -25.17 -5.92
C THR A 367 9.47 -25.06 -5.24
N TYR A 368 8.39 -25.30 -5.98
CA TYR A 368 7.08 -25.55 -5.40
C TYR A 368 6.92 -27.05 -5.18
N SER A 369 6.42 -27.44 -4.01
CA SER A 369 6.39 -28.84 -3.58
C SER A 369 5.20 -29.12 -2.67
N GLN A 370 4.60 -30.30 -2.81
CA GLN A 370 3.59 -30.84 -1.90
C GLN A 370 3.93 -32.28 -1.52
N THR A 371 3.51 -32.69 -0.34
CA THR A 371 3.70 -34.07 0.14
C THR A 371 2.42 -34.61 0.72
N THR A 372 2.16 -35.89 0.50
CA THR A 372 1.05 -36.61 1.16
C THR A 372 1.45 -38.04 1.44
N THR A 373 0.69 -38.72 2.29
CA THR A 373 0.84 -40.15 2.55
C THR A 373 -0.35 -40.89 1.93
N SER A 374 -0.08 -41.85 1.06
CA SER A 374 -1.11 -42.63 0.38
C SER A 374 -1.92 -43.47 1.35
N ASN A 375 -3.24 -43.53 1.13
CA ASN A 375 -4.17 -44.43 1.82
C ASN A 375 -4.63 -45.62 0.92
N GLY A 376 -3.83 -45.95 -0.09
CA GLY A 376 -4.21 -46.78 -1.24
C GLY A 376 -4.38 -45.95 -2.51
N SER A 377 -4.61 -44.65 -2.35
CA SER A 377 -4.54 -43.62 -3.39
C SER A 377 -3.92 -42.34 -2.84
N TYR A 378 -3.48 -41.45 -3.72
CA TYR A 378 -3.04 -40.10 -3.38
C TYR A 378 -3.70 -39.07 -4.28
N GLU A 379 -3.82 -37.85 -3.78
CA GLU A 379 -4.44 -36.72 -4.45
C GLU A 379 -3.60 -35.46 -4.21
N PHE A 380 -3.40 -34.67 -5.26
CA PHE A 380 -2.84 -33.32 -5.20
C PHE A 380 -3.69 -32.36 -6.03
N ILE A 381 -3.66 -31.08 -5.67
CA ILE A 381 -4.19 -30.00 -6.50
C ILE A 381 -3.01 -29.08 -6.82
N VAL A 382 -2.66 -28.94 -8.10
CA VAL A 382 -1.48 -28.16 -8.50
C VAL A 382 -1.86 -26.90 -9.28
N PRO A 383 -1.32 -25.72 -8.91
CA PRO A 383 -1.75 -24.46 -9.53
C PRO A 383 -0.93 -24.06 -10.77
N TYR A 384 0.26 -24.62 -10.98
CA TYR A 384 1.12 -24.21 -12.11
C TYR A 384 0.88 -25.10 -13.33
N SER A 385 0.78 -24.49 -14.51
CA SER A 385 0.80 -25.22 -15.79
C SER A 385 2.22 -25.30 -16.34
N THR A 386 2.53 -26.39 -17.03
CA THR A 386 3.88 -26.70 -17.54
C THR A 386 4.08 -26.34 -19.01
N GLU A 387 3.02 -25.87 -19.67
CA GLU A 387 2.99 -25.60 -21.11
C GLU A 387 2.94 -24.10 -21.44
N GLY A 388 2.91 -23.25 -20.41
CA GLY A 388 2.86 -21.80 -20.56
C GLY A 388 1.46 -21.26 -20.82
N PRO A 389 1.35 -19.95 -21.08
CA PRO A 389 0.06 -19.27 -21.21
C PRO A 389 -0.67 -19.63 -22.51
N ILE A 390 -2.00 -19.63 -22.46
CA ILE A 390 -2.88 -19.85 -23.61
C ILE A 390 -3.49 -18.55 -24.13
N THR A 391 -3.99 -18.56 -25.36
CA THR A 391 -4.67 -17.39 -25.95
C THR A 391 -5.93 -17.04 -25.17
N GLY A 392 -6.09 -15.78 -24.79
CA GLY A 392 -7.24 -15.32 -23.99
C GLY A 392 -7.11 -15.56 -22.48
N GLY A 393 -6.06 -16.27 -22.05
CA GLY A 393 -5.71 -16.47 -20.64
C GLY A 393 -4.69 -15.44 -20.14
N THR A 394 -4.25 -15.63 -18.89
CA THR A 394 -3.16 -14.86 -18.28
C THR A 394 -1.85 -15.14 -19.02
N GLN A 395 -1.18 -14.10 -19.50
CA GLN A 395 0.14 -14.17 -20.13
C GLN A 395 1.24 -14.07 -19.06
N PHE A 396 1.26 -15.03 -18.14
CA PHE A 396 2.19 -15.05 -17.01
C PHE A 396 3.66 -15.15 -17.47
N ASP A 397 4.56 -14.46 -16.79
CA ASP A 397 6.01 -14.44 -17.10
C ASP A 397 6.87 -15.02 -15.97
N THR A 398 6.23 -15.50 -14.91
CA THR A 398 6.76 -16.43 -13.92
C THR A 398 6.12 -17.79 -14.14
N MET A 399 6.93 -18.80 -14.49
CA MET A 399 6.41 -20.10 -14.92
C MET A 399 7.39 -21.24 -14.63
N PRO A 400 6.92 -22.50 -14.65
CA PRO A 400 7.80 -23.65 -14.58
C PRO A 400 8.87 -23.70 -15.68
N VAL A 401 10.03 -24.27 -15.35
CA VAL A 401 11.11 -24.52 -16.33
C VAL A 401 11.07 -25.93 -16.93
N GLY A 402 10.21 -26.80 -16.41
CA GLY A 402 10.15 -28.22 -16.77
C GLY A 402 8.82 -28.89 -16.40
N PRO A 403 8.71 -30.22 -16.55
CA PRO A 403 7.56 -30.99 -16.10
C PRO A 403 7.48 -31.05 -14.57
N TYR A 404 6.33 -31.47 -14.04
CA TYR A 404 6.24 -31.90 -12.66
C TYR A 404 7.03 -33.18 -12.45
N ILE A 405 7.74 -33.25 -11.33
CA ILE A 405 8.40 -34.46 -10.85
C ILE A 405 7.52 -35.04 -9.74
N ILE A 406 7.13 -36.30 -9.89
CA ILE A 406 6.44 -37.06 -8.85
C ILE A 406 7.32 -38.19 -8.35
N ILE A 407 7.36 -38.36 -7.04
CA ILE A 407 8.12 -39.42 -6.37
C ILE A 407 7.14 -40.19 -5.48
N VAL A 408 6.93 -41.47 -5.80
CA VAL A 408 6.06 -42.39 -5.07
C VAL A 408 6.95 -43.46 -4.43
N GLY A 409 7.25 -43.30 -3.14
CA GLY A 409 8.29 -44.11 -2.48
C GLY A 409 9.65 -43.90 -3.14
N ASP A 410 10.22 -44.95 -3.74
CA ASP A 410 11.52 -44.90 -4.43
C ASP A 410 11.39 -44.69 -5.95
N MET A 411 10.17 -44.62 -6.49
CA MET A 411 9.92 -44.47 -7.93
C MET A 411 9.68 -43.01 -8.29
N GLY A 412 10.47 -42.48 -9.23
CA GLY A 412 10.29 -41.15 -9.79
C GLY A 412 9.64 -41.20 -11.18
N GLY A 413 8.82 -40.20 -11.48
CA GLY A 413 8.21 -39.98 -12.78
C GLY A 413 8.08 -38.50 -13.11
N GLU A 414 7.87 -38.20 -14.38
CA GLU A 414 7.63 -36.84 -14.87
C GLU A 414 6.29 -36.78 -15.60
N PHE A 415 5.55 -35.68 -15.42
CA PHE A 415 4.32 -35.45 -16.17
C PHE A 415 4.10 -33.95 -16.43
N ARG A 416 3.27 -33.67 -17.43
CA ARG A 416 2.90 -32.30 -17.82
C ARG A 416 1.45 -32.03 -17.46
N VAL A 417 1.20 -30.78 -17.11
CA VAL A 417 -0.12 -30.21 -16.84
C VAL A 417 -0.32 -29.06 -17.81
N THR A 418 -1.40 -29.11 -18.58
CA THR A 418 -1.79 -28.04 -19.51
C THR A 418 -2.44 -26.89 -18.75
N GLU A 419 -2.45 -25.69 -19.34
CA GLU A 419 -3.13 -24.54 -18.73
C GLU A 419 -4.65 -24.74 -18.65
N ASP A 420 -5.27 -25.35 -19.66
CA ASP A 420 -6.71 -25.66 -19.63
C ASP A 420 -7.07 -26.56 -18.43
N GLN A 421 -6.27 -27.59 -18.16
CA GLN A 421 -6.46 -28.49 -17.01
C GLN A 421 -6.40 -27.75 -15.66
N VAL A 422 -5.51 -26.76 -15.52
CA VAL A 422 -5.43 -25.91 -14.32
C VAL A 422 -6.68 -25.03 -14.20
N MET A 423 -7.11 -24.43 -15.31
CA MET A 423 -8.22 -23.48 -15.32
C MET A 423 -9.60 -24.14 -15.16
N THR A 424 -9.75 -25.40 -15.56
CA THR A 424 -11.00 -26.17 -15.38
C THR A 424 -11.00 -27.06 -14.15
N GLY A 425 -9.86 -27.20 -13.47
CA GLY A 425 -9.69 -28.16 -12.37
C GLY A 425 -9.82 -29.62 -12.81
N GLU A 426 -9.35 -29.94 -14.03
CA GLU A 426 -9.48 -31.28 -14.59
C GLU A 426 -8.70 -32.32 -13.78
N THR A 427 -9.24 -33.53 -13.71
CA THR A 427 -8.58 -34.66 -13.05
C THR A 427 -7.65 -35.40 -14.01
N ILE A 428 -6.36 -35.48 -13.65
CA ILE A 428 -5.32 -36.24 -14.32
C ILE A 428 -5.04 -37.49 -13.50
N ILE A 429 -5.18 -38.66 -14.12
CA ILE A 429 -4.91 -39.96 -13.48
C ILE A 429 -3.51 -40.42 -13.89
N LEU A 430 -2.63 -40.56 -12.91
CA LEU A 430 -1.30 -41.14 -13.08
C LEU A 430 -1.39 -42.65 -12.87
N THR A 431 -0.98 -43.41 -13.88
CA THR A 431 -1.01 -44.88 -13.90
C THR A 431 0.29 -45.51 -13.47
#